data_AF-A0A523NHP4-F1
#
_entry.id   AF-A0A523NHP4-F1
#
_cell.length_a   1.000
_cell.length_b   1.000
_cell.length_c   1.000
_cell.angle_alpha   90.00
_cell.angle_beta   90.00
_cell.angle_gamma   90.00
#
_symmetry.space_group_name_H-M   'P 1'
#
loop_
_entity.id
_entity.type
_entity.pdbx_description
1 polymer ?
#
loop_
_entity_poly.entity_id
_entity_poly.type
_entity_poly.pdbx_seq_one_letter_code
_entity_poly.pdbx_strand_id
1 'polypeptide(L)' 'CNGRGSRLFKDEATHDVQTIRNSLGEIPLAGFFAAGEIGPIGDESFLHGHTASLAIFRAI' A
#
# COMPACT_ATOMS: atom_id res chain seq x y z
N CYS A 1 7.89 0.43 7.44
CA CYS A 1 8.26 1.33 8.55
C CYS A 1 7.14 1.59 9.58
N ASN A 2 5.93 1.01 9.49
CA ASN A 2 4.89 1.15 10.55
C ASN A 2 4.24 -0.19 10.88
N GLY A 3 5.02 -1.28 10.99
CA GLY A 3 4.45 -2.60 11.33
C GLY A 3 3.67 -3.33 10.23
N ARG A 4 3.45 -2.75 9.03
CA ARG A 4 2.79 -3.47 7.90
C ARG A 4 3.59 -4.63 7.31
N GLY A 5 4.89 -4.77 7.53
CA GLY A 5 5.70 -5.83 6.90
C GLY A 5 5.38 -7.23 7.47
N SER A 6 6.39 -7.96 7.90
CA SER A 6 6.21 -9.30 8.48
C SER A 6 5.26 -9.38 9.68
N ARG A 7 4.98 -8.28 10.38
CA ARG A 7 4.00 -8.27 11.47
C ARG A 7 2.54 -8.34 10.99
N LEU A 8 2.24 -7.85 9.80
CA LEU A 8 0.89 -7.88 9.21
C LEU A 8 0.76 -9.00 8.17
N PHE A 9 1.79 -9.19 7.34
CA PHE A 9 1.81 -10.18 6.26
C PHE A 9 2.58 -11.47 6.61
N LYS A 10 2.92 -11.65 7.89
CA LYS A 10 3.68 -12.81 8.40
C LYS A 10 5.05 -12.96 7.72
N ASP A 11 5.12 -13.78 6.69
CA ASP A 11 6.37 -14.18 6.04
C ASP A 11 6.64 -13.42 4.74
N GLU A 12 5.71 -12.56 4.31
CA GLU A 12 5.80 -11.89 3.01
C GLU A 12 6.37 -10.46 3.12
N ALA A 13 7.69 -10.34 2.94
CA ALA A 13 8.39 -9.06 2.98
C ALA A 13 8.03 -8.11 1.82
N THR A 14 7.33 -8.59 0.77
CA THR A 14 7.08 -7.87 -0.48
C THR A 14 5.61 -7.89 -0.93
N HIS A 15 4.68 -8.10 0.00
CA HIS A 15 3.24 -8.24 -0.28
C HIS A 15 2.68 -7.21 -1.27
N ASP A 16 2.90 -5.92 -1.03
CA ASP A 16 2.35 -4.86 -1.90
C ASP A 16 2.97 -4.90 -3.31
N VAL A 17 4.28 -5.19 -3.41
CA VAL A 17 4.98 -5.33 -4.69
C VAL A 17 4.48 -6.53 -5.48
N GLN A 18 4.28 -7.67 -4.82
CA GLN A 18 3.73 -8.87 -5.46
C GLN A 18 2.30 -8.64 -5.92
N THR A 19 1.47 -8.01 -5.09
CA THR A 19 0.08 -7.64 -5.44
C THR A 19 0.04 -6.78 -6.70
N ILE A 20 0.91 -5.76 -6.79
CA ILE A 20 1.01 -4.88 -7.96
C ILE A 20 1.44 -5.67 -9.19
N ARG A 21 2.49 -6.49 -9.08
CA ARG A 21 3.01 -7.30 -10.20
C ARG A 21 1.99 -8.32 -10.72
N ASN A 22 1.27 -8.99 -9.83
CA ASN A 22 0.23 -9.94 -10.20
C ASN A 22 -0.93 -9.25 -10.93
N SER A 23 -1.19 -7.97 -10.63
CA SER A 23 -2.31 -7.22 -11.20
C SER A 23 -1.94 -6.45 -12.47
N LEU A 24 -0.72 -5.91 -12.55
CA LEU A 24 -0.29 -4.96 -13.59
C LEU A 24 0.93 -5.44 -14.41
N GLY A 25 1.52 -6.57 -14.04
CA GLY A 25 2.77 -7.08 -14.63
C GLY A 25 4.03 -6.42 -14.07
N GLU A 26 5.17 -6.70 -14.70
CA GLU A 26 6.49 -6.15 -14.34
C GLU A 26 6.65 -4.70 -14.85
N ILE A 27 5.86 -3.77 -14.29
CA ILE A 27 5.98 -2.33 -14.55
C ILE A 27 7.06 -1.68 -13.67
N PRO A 28 7.68 -0.56 -14.11
CA PRO A 28 8.52 0.24 -13.23
C PRO A 28 7.75 0.65 -11.97
N LEU A 29 8.28 0.27 -10.81
CA LEU A 29 7.65 0.50 -9.52
C LEU A 29 8.63 1.19 -8.58
N ALA A 30 8.20 2.30 -8.00
CA ALA A 30 8.89 3.00 -6.92
C ALA A 30 7.95 3.16 -5.74
N GLY A 31 8.50 3.07 -4.53
CA GLY A 31 7.73 3.20 -3.29
C GLY A 31 8.35 4.26 -2.37
N PHE A 32 7.51 4.84 -1.53
CA PHE A 32 7.92 5.69 -0.42
C PHE A 32 7.16 5.27 0.84
N PHE A 33 7.66 5.68 2.00
CA PHE A 33 7.01 5.41 3.27
C PHE A 33 6.18 6.62 3.70
N ALA A 34 4.91 6.39 4.02
CA ALA A 34 4.02 7.34 4.65
C ALA A 34 3.35 6.68 5.87
N ALA A 35 2.87 7.49 6.80
CA ALA A 35 2.25 7.05 8.04
C ALA A 35 0.83 7.58 8.14
N GLY A 36 -0.13 6.73 7.80
CA GLY A 36 -1.55 7.03 7.99
C GLY A 36 -2.26 7.53 6.73
N GLU A 37 -3.56 7.26 6.69
CA GLU A 37 -4.52 7.94 5.81
C GLU A 37 -5.72 8.36 6.65
N ILE A 38 -6.21 9.59 6.46
CA ILE A 38 -7.48 10.03 7.07
C ILE A 38 -8.59 9.65 6.11
N GLY A 39 -9.55 8.82 6.55
CA GLY A 39 -10.68 8.40 5.72
C GLY A 39 -11.92 8.06 6.56
N PRO A 40 -13.10 7.96 5.93
CA PRO A 40 -14.34 7.71 6.64
C PRO A 40 -14.56 6.22 6.98
N ILE A 41 -15.18 5.94 8.12
CA ILE A 41 -15.87 4.68 8.42
C ILE A 41 -17.28 5.04 8.93
N GLY A 42 -18.30 4.79 8.10
CA GLY A 42 -19.64 5.33 8.35
C GLY A 42 -19.64 6.85 8.32
N ASP A 43 -20.22 7.48 9.33
CA ASP A 43 -20.36 8.94 9.44
C ASP A 43 -19.16 9.63 10.14
N GLU A 44 -18.13 8.88 10.53
CA GLU A 44 -16.98 9.39 11.27
C GLU A 44 -15.66 9.23 10.50
N SER A 45 -14.72 10.14 10.75
CA SER A 45 -13.37 10.09 10.15
C SER A 45 -12.38 9.39 11.08
N PHE A 46 -11.58 8.49 10.52
CA PHE A 46 -10.59 7.69 11.23
C PHE A 46 -9.20 7.85 10.63
N LEU A 47 -8.19 7.69 11.48
CA LEU A 47 -6.80 7.55 11.05
C LEU A 47 -6.48 6.07 10.80
N HIS A 48 -6.24 5.73 9.55
CA HIS A 48 -5.87 4.39 9.12
C HIS A 48 -4.35 4.21 9.17
N GLY A 49 -3.81 3.62 10.24
CA GLY A 49 -2.36 3.50 10.45
C GLY A 49 -1.61 2.53 9.52
N HIS A 50 -2.33 1.75 8.69
CA HIS A 50 -1.77 0.71 7.85
C HIS A 50 -2.21 0.80 6.38
N THR A 51 -2.38 2.01 5.87
CA THR A 51 -2.81 2.21 4.48
C THR A 51 -1.67 2.06 3.47
N ALA A 52 -2.03 1.59 2.27
CA ALA A 52 -1.21 1.66 1.06
C ALA A 52 -1.97 2.47 0.02
N SER A 53 -1.32 3.47 -0.56
CA SER A 53 -1.87 4.26 -1.65
C SER A 53 -0.99 4.06 -2.90
N LEU A 54 -1.61 3.93 -4.07
CA LEU A 54 -0.93 3.68 -5.34
C LEU A 54 -1.32 4.75 -6.37
N ALA A 55 -0.33 5.41 -6.96
CA ALA A 55 -0.52 6.26 -8.14
C ALA A 55 -0.02 5.51 -9.38
N ILE A 56 -0.85 5.46 -10.43
CA ILE A 56 -0.55 4.77 -11.69
C ILE A 56 -0.55 5.80 -12.82
N PHE A 57 0.51 5.78 -13.63
CA PHE A 57 0.66 6.65 -14.79
C PHE A 57 0.58 5.81 -16.07
N ARG A 58 -0.18 6.28 -17.06
CA ARG A 58 -0.21 5.67 -18.40
C ARG A 58 0.93 6.25 -19.24
N ALA A 59 1.53 5.43 -20.10
CA ALA A 59 2.38 5.93 -21.16
C ALA A 59 1.55 6.84 -22.11
N ILE A 60 2.19 7.89 -22.62
CA ILE A 60 1.62 8.75 -23.67
C ILE A 60 1.79 8.06 -25.01
#